data_AF-A0A3P1Y1L3-F1
#
_entry.id   AF-A0A3P1Y1L3-F1
#
_cell.length_a   1.000
_cell.length_b   1.000
_cell.length_c   1.000
_cell.angle_alpha   90.00
_cell.angle_beta   90.00
_cell.angle_gamma   90.00
#
_symmetry.space_group_name_H-M   'P 1'
#
loop_
_entity.id
_entity.type
_entity.pdbx_description
1 polymer ?
#
loop_
_entity_poly.entity_id
_entity_poly.type
_entity_poly.pdbx_seq_one_letter_code
_entity_poly.pdbx_strand_id
1 'polypeptide(L)'
;MQIITQTAAALNETSSITESFFSAFKLGSLLKKSGAYKTKGIPVLGIFRQLFELAFIHKKLFEALRAGGAVFAAKDTFYRFLNSLEAELQSLPVRLVFVRNRRKRKEYLVLLPTDRSLSEEEVVRLYGKRWSIEVFFKTCKSLLRPTRKCQSISYDAMSAWISMVFARYVMLAYLNRLDADERTAGELFYSVCDELADITLLEAFELLNKGLGGVCVGEAVPVGRGPECNARSLPGLPSGPIEK
;
A
#
# COMPACT_ATOMS: atom_id res chain seq x y z
N MET A 1 -5.26 7.24 24.91
CA MET A 1 -6.13 8.07 24.06
C MET A 1 -6.83 9.06 24.97
N GLN A 2 -6.37 10.30 25.02
CA GLN A 2 -7.20 11.38 25.56
C GLN A 2 -7.74 12.15 24.36
N ILE A 3 -9.06 12.16 24.23
CA ILE A 3 -9.78 13.08 23.38
C ILE A 3 -9.62 14.43 24.07
N ILE A 4 -8.67 15.24 23.60
CA ILE A 4 -8.49 16.60 24.11
C ILE A 4 -9.78 17.36 23.77
N THR A 5 -10.58 17.65 24.79
CA THR A 5 -11.71 18.56 24.70
C THR A 5 -11.17 19.93 24.31
N GLN A 6 -11.37 20.31 23.04
CA GLN A 6 -10.88 21.58 22.51
C GLN A 6 -11.63 22.76 23.15
N THR A 7 -10.90 23.52 23.97
CA THR A 7 -11.29 24.85 24.48
C THR A 7 -11.25 25.91 23.36
N ALA A 8 -11.93 27.04 23.55
CA ALA A 8 -12.02 28.11 22.54
C ALA A 8 -10.66 28.66 22.07
N ALA A 9 -9.61 28.57 22.92
CA ALA A 9 -8.24 28.96 22.56
C ALA A 9 -7.64 28.08 21.45
N ALA A 10 -7.86 26.76 21.48
CA ALA A 10 -7.37 25.84 20.46
C ALA A 10 -8.02 26.08 19.07
N LEU A 11 -9.23 26.63 19.03
CA LEU A 11 -9.93 26.99 17.79
C LEU A 11 -9.30 28.21 17.11
N ASN A 12 -8.87 29.20 17.90
CA ASN A 12 -8.22 30.39 17.37
C ASN A 12 -6.80 30.10 16.86
N GLU A 13 -6.05 29.22 17.54
CA GLU A 13 -4.74 28.75 17.10
C GLU A 13 -4.80 27.92 15.81
N THR A 14 -5.80 27.04 15.69
CA THR A 14 -5.96 26.23 14.46
C THR A 14 -6.36 27.07 13.25
N SER A 15 -7.16 28.12 13.44
CA SER A 15 -7.51 29.04 12.35
C SER A 15 -6.30 29.87 11.87
N SER A 16 -5.46 30.36 12.79
CA SER A 16 -4.25 31.13 12.42
C SER A 16 -3.20 30.28 11.70
N ILE A 17 -3.02 29.02 12.11
CA ILE A 17 -2.16 28.06 11.41
C ILE A 17 -2.72 27.76 10.02
N THR A 18 -4.04 27.60 9.90
CA THR A 18 -4.69 27.35 8.60
C THR A 18 -4.52 28.52 7.64
N GLU A 19 -4.62 29.77 8.13
CA GLU A 19 -4.35 30.97 7.34
C GLU A 19 -2.89 31.03 6.85
N SER A 20 -1.95 30.74 7.73
CA SER A 20 -0.52 30.68 7.42
C SER A 20 -0.21 29.60 6.37
N PHE A 21 -0.85 28.44 6.47
CA PHE A 21 -0.74 27.36 5.49
C PHE A 21 -1.32 27.76 4.12
N PHE A 22 -2.52 28.35 4.10
CA PHE A 22 -3.20 28.71 2.86
C PHE A 22 -2.45 29.79 2.08
N SER A 23 -1.85 30.74 2.79
CA SER A 23 -1.00 31.77 2.22
C SER A 23 0.33 31.19 1.73
N ALA A 24 1.02 30.37 2.53
CA ALA A 24 2.31 29.75 2.16
C ALA A 24 2.20 28.88 0.90
N PHE A 25 1.17 28.04 0.80
CA PHE A 25 0.96 27.14 -0.33
C PHE A 25 0.14 27.75 -1.47
N LYS A 26 -0.26 29.03 -1.34
CA LYS A 26 -1.06 29.77 -2.34
C LYS A 26 -2.31 28.99 -2.78
N LEU A 27 -2.97 28.30 -1.84
CA LEU A 27 -4.11 27.40 -2.11
C LEU A 27 -5.26 28.11 -2.84
N GLY A 28 -5.48 29.40 -2.58
CA GLY A 28 -6.46 30.20 -3.33
C GLY A 28 -6.16 30.33 -4.82
N SER A 29 -4.88 30.41 -5.20
CA SER A 29 -4.48 30.44 -6.61
C SER A 29 -4.62 29.07 -7.27
N LEU A 30 -4.34 27.99 -6.53
CA LEU A 30 -4.49 26.61 -7.00
C LEU A 30 -5.97 26.27 -7.23
N LEU A 31 -6.85 26.65 -6.29
CA LEU A 31 -8.30 26.51 -6.45
C LEU A 31 -8.82 27.26 -7.69
N LYS A 32 -8.32 28.49 -7.94
CA LYS A 32 -8.67 29.22 -9.15
C LYS A 32 -8.18 28.52 -10.42
N LYS A 33 -6.94 28.00 -10.41
CA LYS A 33 -6.38 27.23 -11.53
C LYS A 33 -7.13 25.92 -11.78
N SER A 34 -7.68 25.29 -10.74
CA SER A 34 -8.49 24.07 -10.86
C SER A 34 -9.93 24.33 -11.31
N GLY A 35 -10.25 25.53 -11.78
CA GLY A 35 -11.61 25.88 -12.22
C GLY A 35 -12.60 26.10 -11.08
N ALA A 36 -12.16 26.20 -9.82
CA ALA A 36 -13.05 26.50 -8.70
C ALA A 36 -13.34 28.00 -8.62
N TYR A 37 -14.07 28.53 -9.60
CA TYR A 37 -14.59 29.89 -9.62
C TYR A 37 -16.01 29.93 -9.06
N LYS A 38 -16.42 31.10 -8.55
CA LYS A 38 -17.82 31.35 -8.20
C LYS A 38 -18.40 32.39 -9.14
N THR A 39 -19.63 32.13 -9.58
CA THR A 39 -20.41 33.08 -10.39
C THR A 39 -21.11 34.14 -9.51
N LYS A 40 -21.62 33.77 -8.32
CA LYS A 40 -22.23 34.68 -7.33
C LYS A 40 -22.05 34.20 -5.88
N GLY A 41 -22.03 35.15 -4.93
CA GLY A 41 -22.09 34.89 -3.47
C GLY A 41 -20.74 34.67 -2.77
N ILE A 42 -20.77 33.93 -1.66
CA ILE A 42 -19.68 33.73 -0.66
C ILE A 42 -18.37 33.20 -1.29
N PRO A 43 -17.17 33.76 -1.03
CA PRO A 43 -15.95 33.33 -1.71
C PRO A 43 -15.60 31.84 -1.49
N VAL A 44 -15.18 31.17 -2.57
CA VAL A 44 -14.83 29.73 -2.60
C VAL A 44 -13.75 29.39 -1.57
N LEU A 45 -12.76 30.28 -1.45
CA LEU A 45 -11.66 30.12 -0.49
C LEU A 45 -12.16 30.07 0.96
N GLY A 46 -13.16 30.88 1.32
CA GLY A 46 -13.73 30.89 2.67
C GLY A 46 -14.49 29.60 2.98
N ILE A 47 -15.23 29.06 2.01
CA ILE A 47 -15.93 27.78 2.15
C ILE A 47 -14.92 26.64 2.29
N PHE A 48 -13.91 26.60 1.42
CA PHE A 48 -12.87 25.57 1.46
C PHE A 48 -12.06 25.63 2.76
N ARG A 49 -11.70 26.82 3.22
CA ARG A 49 -11.00 27.03 4.50
C ARG A 49 -11.80 26.49 5.67
N GLN A 50 -13.08 26.83 5.75
CA GLN A 50 -13.91 26.38 6.86
C GLN A 50 -14.13 24.86 6.85
N LEU A 51 -14.27 24.24 5.67
CA LEU A 51 -14.28 22.78 5.55
C LEU A 51 -12.93 22.16 5.95
N PHE A 52 -11.83 22.80 5.61
CA PHE A 52 -10.49 22.36 5.97
C PHE A 52 -10.29 22.44 7.48
N GLU A 53 -10.65 23.54 8.14
CA GLU A 53 -10.60 23.68 9.60
C GLU A 53 -11.47 22.62 10.31
N LEU A 54 -12.66 22.33 9.78
CA LEU A 54 -13.54 21.26 10.26
C LEU A 54 -12.97 19.85 10.05
N ALA A 55 -11.95 19.66 9.22
CA ALA A 55 -11.29 18.36 9.11
C ALA A 55 -10.34 18.12 10.30
N PHE A 56 -9.78 19.18 10.88
CA PHE A 56 -8.87 19.12 12.05
C PHE A 56 -9.61 19.24 13.37
N ILE A 57 -10.67 20.05 13.39
CA ILE A 57 -11.62 20.10 14.49
C ILE A 57 -12.58 18.93 14.24
N HIS A 58 -12.42 17.80 14.93
CA HIS A 58 -13.26 16.59 14.79
C HIS A 58 -14.77 16.78 15.12
N LYS A 59 -15.34 17.96 14.90
CA LYS A 59 -16.76 18.30 14.99
C LYS A 59 -17.40 18.09 13.63
N LYS A 60 -18.63 17.59 13.63
CA LYS A 60 -19.40 17.52 12.38
C LYS A 60 -19.77 18.93 11.92
N LEU A 61 -19.79 19.16 10.60
CA LEU A 61 -20.27 20.43 10.01
C LEU A 61 -21.60 20.90 10.61
N PHE A 62 -22.51 19.96 10.88
CA PHE A 62 -23.81 20.23 11.49
C PHE A 62 -23.69 20.74 12.94
N GLU A 63 -22.76 20.20 13.73
CA GLU A 63 -22.51 20.63 15.11
C GLU A 63 -21.88 22.02 15.14
N ALA A 64 -20.95 22.30 14.22
CA ALA A 64 -20.33 23.61 14.06
C ALA A 64 -21.34 24.70 13.65
N LEU A 65 -22.28 24.37 12.76
CA LEU A 65 -23.35 25.28 12.34
C LEU A 65 -24.38 25.54 13.45
N ARG A 66 -24.67 24.53 14.28
CA ARG A 66 -25.64 24.64 15.38
C ARG A 66 -25.07 25.34 16.61
N ALA A 67 -23.74 25.34 16.79
CA ALA A 67 -23.06 26.04 17.86
C ALA A 67 -23.10 27.58 17.72
N GLY A 68 -23.70 28.13 16.66
CA GLY A 68 -23.85 29.57 16.48
C GLY A 68 -22.52 30.32 16.26
N GLY A 69 -21.42 29.58 16.06
CA GLY A 69 -20.13 30.18 15.69
C GLY A 69 -20.23 30.86 14.33
N ALA A 70 -19.28 31.76 14.03
CA ALA A 70 -19.18 32.50 12.78
C ALA A 70 -18.99 31.58 11.56
N VAL A 71 -20.04 30.86 11.18
CA VAL A 71 -20.03 30.05 9.97
C VAL A 71 -20.25 30.97 8.80
N PHE A 72 -19.28 30.97 7.89
CA PHE A 72 -19.18 31.89 6.77
C PHE A 72 -20.27 31.64 5.71
N ALA A 73 -20.97 30.51 5.79
CA ALA A 73 -22.03 30.14 4.88
C ALA A 73 -23.11 29.26 5.53
N ALA A 74 -24.30 29.21 4.90
CA ALA A 74 -25.34 28.28 5.28
C ALA A 74 -25.00 26.84 4.86
N LYS A 75 -25.59 25.85 5.55
CA LYS A 75 -25.44 24.41 5.30
C LYS A 75 -25.42 24.06 3.81
N ASP A 76 -26.42 24.52 3.07
CA ASP A 76 -26.61 24.18 1.65
C ASP A 76 -25.48 24.69 0.77
N THR A 77 -24.79 25.76 1.18
CA THR A 77 -23.65 26.30 0.43
C THR A 77 -22.45 25.35 0.50
N PHE A 78 -22.20 24.72 1.66
CA PHE A 78 -21.16 23.71 1.80
C PHE A 78 -21.46 22.44 1.02
N TYR A 79 -22.70 21.95 1.09
CA TYR A 79 -23.10 20.77 0.32
C TYR A 79 -23.06 21.01 -1.18
N ARG A 80 -23.49 22.20 -1.64
CA ARG A 80 -23.30 22.60 -3.03
C ARG A 80 -21.82 22.64 -3.37
N PHE A 81 -20.98 23.29 -2.58
CA PHE A 81 -19.53 23.31 -2.84
C PHE A 81 -18.91 21.91 -2.95
N LEU A 82 -19.32 20.96 -2.11
CA LEU A 82 -18.83 19.57 -2.17
C LEU A 82 -19.38 18.78 -3.37
N ASN A 83 -20.63 19.01 -3.76
CA ASN A 83 -21.30 18.23 -4.81
C ASN A 83 -21.23 18.87 -6.20
N SER A 84 -20.99 20.17 -6.28
CA SER A 84 -20.99 20.99 -7.50
C SER A 84 -19.61 21.55 -7.83
N LEU A 85 -18.54 21.03 -7.21
CA LEU A 85 -17.20 21.24 -7.71
C LEU A 85 -17.07 20.45 -9.02
N GLU A 86 -17.73 20.93 -10.06
CA GLU A 86 -17.42 20.61 -11.45
C GLU A 86 -16.07 21.26 -11.72
N ALA A 87 -15.00 20.65 -11.19
CA ALA A 87 -13.69 20.88 -11.74
C ALA A 87 -13.82 20.46 -13.21
N GLU A 88 -13.68 21.42 -14.11
CA GLU A 88 -13.74 21.23 -15.55
C GLU A 88 -12.53 20.36 -15.95
N LEU A 89 -12.64 19.07 -15.67
CA LEU A 89 -11.77 18.06 -16.23
C LEU A 89 -12.19 18.01 -17.68
N GLN A 90 -11.46 18.79 -18.49
CA GLN A 90 -11.54 18.94 -19.95
C GLN A 90 -12.32 17.80 -20.57
N SER A 91 -13.35 18.09 -21.38
CA SER A 91 -14.30 17.13 -21.97
C SER A 91 -13.61 15.89 -22.56
N LEU A 92 -13.33 14.92 -21.70
CA LEU A 92 -12.63 13.70 -22.07
C LEU A 92 -13.71 12.72 -22.51
N PRO A 93 -13.59 12.17 -23.72
CA PRO A 93 -14.54 11.20 -24.22
C PRO A 93 -14.36 9.88 -23.44
N VAL A 94 -15.16 9.66 -22.39
CA VAL A 94 -15.10 8.47 -21.51
C VAL A 94 -16.12 7.41 -21.95
N ARG A 95 -15.87 6.13 -21.64
CA ARG A 95 -16.84 5.02 -21.78
C ARG A 95 -17.35 4.62 -20.38
N LEU A 96 -18.62 4.27 -20.25
CA LEU A 96 -19.21 3.81 -18.98
C LEU A 96 -19.41 2.30 -19.01
N VAL A 97 -18.88 1.59 -18.00
CA VAL A 97 -19.09 0.15 -17.82
C VAL A 97 -19.82 -0.10 -16.51
N PHE A 98 -21.00 -0.72 -16.59
CA PHE A 98 -21.86 -0.99 -15.43
C PHE A 98 -21.66 -2.43 -14.93
N VAL A 99 -21.13 -2.59 -13.73
CA VAL A 99 -20.93 -3.88 -13.07
C VAL A 99 -21.98 -4.05 -11.99
N ARG A 100 -22.87 -5.04 -12.16
CA ARG A 100 -23.91 -5.33 -11.15
C ARG A 100 -23.31 -6.00 -9.92
N ASN A 101 -23.63 -5.48 -8.73
CA ASN A 101 -23.21 -6.11 -7.49
C ASN A 101 -23.93 -7.46 -7.30
N ARG A 102 -23.16 -8.55 -7.12
CA ARG A 102 -23.69 -9.91 -6.96
C ARG A 102 -24.49 -10.09 -5.67
N ARG A 103 -24.11 -9.39 -4.59
CA ARG A 103 -24.77 -9.49 -3.27
C ARG A 103 -25.96 -8.54 -3.13
N LYS A 104 -25.89 -7.36 -3.76
CA LYS A 104 -26.94 -6.33 -3.71
C LYS A 104 -27.41 -5.98 -5.12
N ARG A 105 -28.50 -6.62 -5.57
CA ARG A 105 -29.00 -6.49 -6.95
C ARG A 105 -29.41 -5.08 -7.38
N LYS A 106 -29.69 -4.17 -6.43
CA LYS A 106 -30.05 -2.77 -6.69
C LYS A 106 -28.83 -1.85 -6.78
N GLU A 107 -27.64 -2.34 -6.45
CA GLU A 107 -26.40 -1.56 -6.42
C GLU A 107 -25.55 -1.88 -7.65
N TYR A 108 -25.12 -0.83 -8.35
CA TYR A 108 -24.25 -0.92 -9.51
C TYR A 108 -22.94 -0.22 -9.22
N LEU A 109 -21.84 -0.86 -9.59
CA LEU A 109 -20.52 -0.25 -9.65
C LEU A 109 -20.34 0.29 -11.07
N VAL A 110 -20.09 1.59 -11.19
CA VAL A 110 -19.85 2.24 -12.49
C VAL A 110 -18.35 2.49 -12.65
N LEU A 111 -17.77 1.97 -13.72
CA LEU A 111 -16.37 2.16 -14.08
C LEU A 111 -16.25 3.13 -15.25
N LEU A 112 -15.26 4.03 -15.17
CA LEU A 112 -14.99 5.08 -16.15
C LEU A 112 -13.59 4.92 -16.75
N PRO A 113 -13.39 3.98 -17.71
CA PRO A 113 -12.14 3.90 -18.47
C PRO A 113 -11.95 5.09 -19.41
N THR A 114 -10.74 5.62 -19.43
CA THR A 114 -10.28 6.65 -20.38
C THR A 114 -9.97 6.07 -21.76
N ASP A 115 -9.45 4.84 -21.81
CA ASP A 115 -9.18 4.11 -23.05
C ASP A 115 -10.44 3.35 -23.52
N ARG A 116 -10.85 3.62 -24.76
CA ARG A 116 -12.05 3.04 -25.38
C ARG A 116 -11.77 1.75 -26.14
N SER A 117 -10.50 1.42 -26.39
CA SER A 117 -10.10 0.22 -27.14
C SER A 117 -10.20 -1.07 -26.32
N LEU A 118 -10.09 -0.95 -24.98
CA LEU A 118 -10.13 -2.08 -24.07
C LEU A 118 -11.49 -2.78 -24.08
N SER A 119 -11.50 -4.11 -23.90
CA SER A 119 -12.74 -4.86 -23.71
C SER A 119 -13.38 -4.55 -22.34
N GLU A 120 -14.69 -4.79 -22.19
CA GLU A 120 -15.38 -4.61 -20.90
C GLU A 120 -14.78 -5.50 -19.80
N GLU A 121 -14.43 -6.74 -20.16
CA GLU A 121 -13.81 -7.71 -19.25
C GLU A 121 -12.44 -7.26 -18.76
N GLU A 122 -11.61 -6.70 -19.64
CA GLU A 122 -10.31 -6.16 -19.27
C GLU A 122 -10.43 -4.94 -18.36
N VAL A 123 -11.41 -4.07 -18.60
CA VAL A 123 -11.70 -2.94 -17.70
C VAL A 123 -12.04 -3.44 -16.30
N VAL A 124 -12.89 -4.47 -16.19
CA VAL A 124 -13.22 -5.09 -14.90
C VAL A 124 -12.00 -5.76 -14.27
N ARG A 125 -11.17 -6.45 -15.05
CA ARG A 125 -9.93 -7.11 -14.59
C ARG A 125 -8.93 -6.09 -14.05
N LEU A 126 -8.71 -4.99 -14.77
CA LEU A 126 -7.84 -3.90 -14.36
C LEU A 126 -8.36 -3.23 -13.09
N TYR A 127 -9.66 -2.97 -13.00
CA TYR A 127 -10.27 -2.46 -11.78
C TYR A 127 -10.11 -3.44 -10.61
N GLY A 128 -10.19 -4.74 -10.85
CA GLY A 128 -9.96 -5.79 -9.84
C GLY A 128 -8.57 -5.69 -9.19
N LYS A 129 -7.54 -5.25 -9.93
CA LYS A 129 -6.19 -5.01 -9.38
C LYS A 129 -6.18 -3.92 -8.30
N ARG A 130 -7.17 -3.01 -8.25
CA ARG A 130 -7.29 -1.95 -7.24
C ARG A 130 -7.41 -2.52 -5.82
N TRP A 131 -8.03 -3.69 -5.65
CA TRP A 131 -8.21 -4.29 -4.32
C TRP A 131 -6.88 -4.52 -3.59
N SER A 132 -5.78 -4.67 -4.34
CA SER A 132 -4.44 -4.83 -3.79
C SER A 132 -4.03 -3.66 -2.88
N ILE A 133 -4.47 -2.42 -3.16
CA ILE A 133 -4.15 -1.26 -2.32
C ILE A 133 -4.90 -1.30 -0.97
N GLU A 134 -6.11 -1.86 -0.95
CA GLU A 134 -6.88 -2.01 0.28
C GLU A 134 -6.24 -3.07 1.17
N VAL A 135 -5.79 -4.18 0.58
CA VAL A 135 -5.01 -5.21 1.29
C VAL A 135 -3.69 -4.61 1.81
N PHE A 136 -2.97 -3.84 0.99
CA PHE A 136 -1.76 -3.12 1.41
C PHE A 136 -2.02 -2.24 2.63
N PHE A 137 -3.00 -1.34 2.58
CA PHE A 137 -3.30 -0.46 3.70
C PHE A 137 -3.81 -1.23 4.93
N LYS A 138 -4.57 -2.31 4.74
CA LYS A 138 -5.01 -3.18 5.84
C LYS A 138 -3.81 -3.81 6.54
N THR A 139 -2.87 -4.38 5.78
CA THR A 139 -1.65 -5.02 6.30
C THR A 139 -0.73 -4.01 6.98
N CYS A 140 -0.51 -2.84 6.38
CA CYS A 140 0.28 -1.76 6.99
C CYS A 140 -0.30 -1.34 8.34
N LYS A 141 -1.62 -1.15 8.46
CA LYS A 141 -2.26 -0.78 9.73
C LYS A 141 -2.23 -1.92 10.75
N SER A 142 -2.57 -3.15 10.36
CA SER A 142 -2.77 -4.26 11.30
C SER A 142 -1.48 -4.95 11.75
N LEU A 143 -0.60 -5.24 10.79
CA LEU A 143 0.60 -6.07 10.97
C LEU A 143 1.82 -5.21 11.30
N LEU A 144 2.02 -4.12 10.56
CA LEU A 144 3.20 -3.26 10.75
C LEU A 144 2.98 -2.22 11.86
N ARG A 145 1.72 -1.92 12.21
CA ARG A 145 1.29 -1.07 13.34
C ARG A 145 2.09 0.24 13.46
N PRO A 146 2.15 1.08 12.41
CA PRO A 146 2.98 2.29 12.37
C PRO A 146 2.75 3.21 13.57
N THR A 147 1.49 3.42 13.95
CA THR A 147 1.08 4.33 15.03
C THR A 147 1.46 3.88 16.44
N ARG A 148 1.72 2.58 16.66
CA ARG A 148 2.15 2.10 17.99
C ARG A 148 3.66 2.13 18.18
N LYS A 149 4.42 2.11 17.09
CA LYS A 149 5.88 1.97 17.11
C LYS A 149 6.62 3.28 16.92
N CYS A 150 6.05 4.22 16.16
CA CYS A 150 6.58 5.58 16.08
C CYS A 150 5.84 6.47 17.08
N GLN A 151 6.56 6.91 18.12
CA GLN A 151 6.09 7.91 19.09
C GLN A 151 6.68 9.30 18.80
N SER A 152 7.35 9.47 17.66
CA SER A 152 7.96 10.75 17.31
C SER A 152 6.89 11.81 17.05
N ILE A 153 7.16 13.02 17.53
CA ILE A 153 6.29 14.19 17.38
C ILE A 153 6.72 15.01 16.15
N SER A 154 7.92 14.79 15.62
CA SER A 154 8.43 15.45 14.42
C SER A 154 7.74 14.94 13.16
N TYR A 155 7.32 15.86 12.29
CA TYR A 155 6.69 15.54 11.01
C TYR A 155 7.63 14.78 10.08
N ASP A 156 8.90 15.20 10.00
CA ASP A 156 9.91 14.56 9.16
C ASP A 156 10.16 13.11 9.59
N ALA A 157 10.21 12.88 10.90
CA ALA A 157 10.34 11.54 11.47
C ALA A 157 9.10 10.68 11.20
N MET A 158 7.90 11.24 11.28
CA MET A 158 6.66 10.52 10.93
C MET A 158 6.61 10.17 9.44
N SER A 159 7.01 11.09 8.56
CA SER A 159 7.05 10.86 7.11
C SER A 159 8.08 9.77 6.73
N ALA A 160 9.29 9.84 7.30
CA ALA A 160 10.32 8.82 7.13
C ALA A 160 9.84 7.46 7.64
N TRP A 161 9.16 7.42 8.79
CA TRP A 161 8.61 6.19 9.35
C TRP A 161 7.54 5.54 8.45
N ILE A 162 6.60 6.33 7.93
CA ILE A 162 5.59 5.84 6.97
C ILE A 162 6.28 5.25 5.74
N SER A 163 7.32 5.91 5.23
CA SER A 163 8.11 5.44 4.09
C SER A 163 8.81 4.10 4.39
N MET A 164 9.40 3.94 5.58
CA MET A 164 9.99 2.67 6.02
C MET A 164 8.96 1.55 6.14
N VAL A 165 7.75 1.85 6.63
CA VAL A 165 6.67 0.86 6.73
C VAL A 165 6.22 0.40 5.34
N PHE A 166 6.16 1.30 4.37
CA PHE A 166 5.87 0.94 2.99
C PHE A 166 6.98 0.08 2.37
N ALA A 167 8.25 0.45 2.56
CA ALA A 167 9.39 -0.36 2.11
C ALA A 167 9.38 -1.77 2.74
N ARG A 168 9.07 -1.86 4.04
CA ARG A 168 8.94 -3.14 4.74
C ARG A 168 7.82 -4.00 4.20
N TYR A 169 6.67 -3.41 3.86
CA TYR A 169 5.61 -4.15 3.20
C TYR A 169 6.06 -4.68 1.84
N VAL A 170 6.73 -3.84 1.03
CA VAL A 170 7.23 -4.26 -0.30
C VAL A 170 8.18 -5.44 -0.16
N MET A 171 9.13 -5.38 0.78
CA MET A 171 10.03 -6.48 1.09
C MET A 171 9.26 -7.75 1.50
N LEU A 172 8.30 -7.65 2.40
CA LEU A 172 7.51 -8.80 2.86
C LEU A 172 6.66 -9.40 1.72
N ALA A 173 6.05 -8.55 0.89
CA ALA A 173 5.28 -8.97 -0.28
C ALA A 173 6.17 -9.61 -1.36
N TYR A 174 7.43 -9.19 -1.48
CA TYR A 174 8.42 -9.81 -2.34
C TYR A 174 8.81 -11.20 -1.81
N LEU A 175 9.18 -11.32 -0.53
CA LEU A 175 9.51 -12.61 0.08
C LEU A 175 8.34 -13.61 0.00
N ASN A 176 7.12 -13.15 0.26
CA ASN A 176 5.94 -14.00 0.14
C ASN A 176 5.66 -14.45 -1.31
N ARG A 177 6.15 -13.73 -2.33
CA ARG A 177 6.07 -14.20 -3.71
C ARG A 177 7.13 -15.25 -4.01
N LEU A 178 8.36 -15.06 -3.49
CA LEU A 178 9.41 -16.07 -3.62
C LEU A 178 9.00 -17.40 -2.98
N ASP A 179 8.33 -17.35 -1.83
CA ASP A 179 7.93 -18.55 -1.07
C ASP A 179 6.67 -19.24 -1.64
N ALA A 180 5.75 -18.49 -2.25
CA ALA A 180 4.45 -19.02 -2.69
C ALA A 180 4.34 -19.31 -4.20
N ASP A 181 5.24 -18.78 -5.04
CA ASP A 181 5.16 -18.94 -6.50
C ASP A 181 6.27 -19.87 -7.02
N GLU A 182 5.90 -21.11 -7.33
CA GLU A 182 6.81 -22.11 -7.94
C GLU A 182 7.39 -21.63 -9.28
N ARG A 183 6.73 -20.69 -9.99
CA ARG A 183 7.24 -20.13 -11.26
C ARG A 183 8.53 -19.34 -11.10
N THR A 184 8.87 -18.90 -9.89
CA THR A 184 10.14 -18.22 -9.62
C THR A 184 11.33 -19.18 -9.72
N ALA A 185 11.12 -20.50 -9.57
CA ALA A 185 12.10 -21.53 -9.90
C ALA A 185 12.19 -21.79 -11.42
N GLY A 186 11.30 -21.20 -12.22
CA GLY A 186 11.29 -21.35 -13.67
C GLY A 186 12.54 -20.78 -14.34
N GLU A 187 13.10 -19.68 -13.84
CA GLU A 187 14.37 -19.13 -14.32
C GLU A 187 15.54 -20.08 -14.01
N LEU A 188 15.51 -20.71 -12.83
CA LEU A 188 16.48 -21.74 -12.44
C LEU A 188 16.33 -23.00 -13.32
N PHE A 189 15.09 -23.38 -13.67
CA PHE A 189 14.81 -24.45 -14.63
C PHE A 189 15.35 -24.14 -16.02
N TYR A 190 15.16 -22.92 -16.55
CA TYR A 190 15.73 -22.52 -17.83
C TYR A 190 17.26 -22.46 -17.79
N SER A 191 17.84 -21.95 -16.70
CA SER A 191 19.29 -21.94 -16.52
C SER A 191 19.89 -23.35 -16.49
N VAL A 192 19.19 -24.32 -15.87
CA VAL A 192 19.58 -25.74 -15.89
C VAL A 192 19.37 -26.36 -17.27
N CYS A 193 18.31 -25.99 -18.00
CA CYS A 193 18.11 -26.44 -19.37
C CYS A 193 19.18 -25.91 -20.33
N ASP A 194 19.64 -24.67 -20.15
CA ASP A 194 20.76 -24.10 -20.90
C ASP A 194 22.07 -24.86 -20.56
N GLU A 195 22.36 -25.13 -19.29
CA GLU A 195 23.51 -25.96 -18.90
C GLU A 195 23.41 -27.41 -19.43
N LEU A 196 22.21 -27.98 -19.47
CA LEU A 196 21.98 -29.32 -20.05
C LEU A 196 22.13 -29.33 -21.57
N ALA A 197 21.83 -28.23 -22.26
CA ALA A 197 22.01 -28.12 -23.70
C ALA A 197 23.49 -28.11 -24.11
N ASP A 198 24.38 -27.65 -23.22
CA ASP A 198 25.84 -27.63 -23.43
C ASP A 198 26.50 -29.00 -23.28
N ILE A 199 25.83 -29.99 -22.67
CA ILE A 199 26.37 -31.33 -22.50
C ILE A 199 25.99 -32.18 -23.72
N THR A 200 26.98 -32.70 -24.44
CA THR A 200 26.70 -33.64 -25.53
C THR A 200 26.11 -34.93 -24.96
N LEU A 201 25.15 -35.56 -25.67
CA LEU A 201 24.43 -36.74 -25.18
C LEU A 201 25.38 -37.89 -24.74
N LEU A 202 26.56 -37.97 -25.35
CA LEU A 202 27.61 -38.92 -25.01
C LEU A 202 28.24 -38.61 -23.63
N GLU A 203 28.59 -37.35 -23.35
CA GLU A 203 29.13 -36.91 -22.07
C GLU A 203 28.09 -37.04 -20.94
N ALA A 204 26.82 -36.76 -21.24
CA ALA A 204 25.72 -37.01 -20.32
C ALA A 204 25.61 -38.50 -19.97
N PHE A 205 25.74 -39.38 -20.96
CA PHE A 205 25.69 -40.83 -20.76
C PHE A 205 26.91 -41.35 -19.99
N GLU A 206 28.10 -40.80 -20.21
CA GLU A 206 29.30 -41.12 -19.44
C GLU A 206 29.18 -40.68 -17.98
N LEU A 207 28.69 -39.47 -17.72
CA LEU A 207 28.43 -38.98 -16.36
C LEU A 207 27.39 -39.82 -15.63
N LEU A 208 26.34 -40.24 -16.33
CA LEU A 208 25.27 -41.06 -15.78
C LEU A 208 25.76 -42.50 -15.50
N ASN A 209 26.57 -43.09 -16.40
CA ASN A 209 27.26 -44.36 -16.14
C ASN A 209 28.26 -44.26 -15.00
N LYS A 210 28.94 -43.13 -14.83
CA LYS A 210 29.88 -42.91 -13.72
C LYS A 210 29.15 -42.77 -12.38
N GLY A 211 27.98 -42.13 -12.37
CA GLY A 211 27.09 -42.05 -11.21
C GLY A 211 26.44 -43.38 -10.84
N LEU A 212 25.98 -44.16 -11.82
CA LEU A 212 25.38 -45.48 -11.61
C LEU A 212 26.41 -46.58 -11.33
N GLY A 213 27.61 -46.48 -11.91
CA GLY A 213 28.73 -47.40 -11.66
C GLY A 213 29.23 -47.36 -10.20
N GLY A 214 29.01 -46.24 -9.50
CA GLY A 214 29.24 -46.14 -8.05
C GLY A 214 28.18 -46.83 -7.19
N VAL A 215 27.01 -47.17 -7.75
CA VAL A 215 25.91 -47.85 -7.03
C VAL A 215 25.88 -49.35 -7.32
N CYS A 216 26.41 -49.78 -8.47
CA CYS A 216 26.35 -51.19 -8.91
C CYS A 216 27.62 -52.02 -8.64
N VAL A 217 28.72 -51.44 -8.14
CA VAL A 217 29.81 -52.23 -7.56
C VAL A 217 29.57 -52.40 -6.06
N GLY A 218 28.65 -53.30 -5.75
CA GLY A 218 28.72 -54.04 -4.51
C GLY A 218 29.90 -55.01 -4.58
N GLU A 219 31.09 -54.55 -4.24
CA GLU A 219 32.16 -55.43 -3.76
C GLU A 219 32.38 -55.17 -2.27
N ALA A 220 32.28 -56.26 -1.51
CA ALA A 220 32.50 -56.32 -0.09
C ALA A 220 33.92 -55.83 0.26
N VAL A 221 34.03 -54.73 1.00
CA VAL A 221 35.29 -54.32 1.63
C VAL A 221 35.40 -55.00 2.99
N PRO A 222 36.47 -55.78 3.25
CA PRO A 222 36.66 -56.49 4.50
C PRO A 222 37.02 -55.54 5.64
N VAL A 223 36.62 -55.93 6.85
CA VAL A 223 36.91 -55.26 8.12
C VAL A 223 38.42 -55.07 8.29
N GLY A 224 38.88 -53.82 8.18
CA GLY A 224 40.27 -53.40 8.41
C GLY A 224 40.30 -52.14 9.27
N ARG A 225 41.00 -52.23 10.41
CA ARG A 225 41.15 -51.22 11.47
C ARG A 225 41.21 -49.77 10.96
N GLY A 226 40.28 -48.94 11.45
CA GLY A 226 40.30 -47.50 11.23
C GLY A 226 41.44 -46.82 12.00
N PRO A 227 42.11 -45.81 11.42
CA PRO A 227 42.93 -44.89 12.19
C PRO A 227 42.05 -43.84 12.86
N GLU A 228 42.46 -43.45 14.06
CA GLU A 228 41.78 -42.59 15.01
C GLU A 228 41.47 -41.19 14.43
N CYS A 229 40.19 -40.82 14.39
CA CYS A 229 39.76 -39.43 14.17
C CYS A 229 39.84 -38.66 15.49
N ASN A 230 40.87 -37.83 15.61
CA ASN A 230 41.10 -36.91 16.71
C ASN A 230 40.00 -35.83 16.73
N ALA A 231 39.10 -35.89 17.70
CA ALA A 231 38.07 -34.89 17.92
C ALA A 231 38.66 -33.63 18.55
N ARG A 232 38.81 -32.56 17.77
CA ARG A 232 38.96 -31.20 18.30
C ARG A 232 37.97 -30.22 17.65
N SER A 233 36.89 -30.00 18.41
CA SER A 233 36.27 -28.70 18.72
C SER A 233 35.75 -27.80 17.59
N LEU A 234 34.42 -27.79 17.43
CA LEU A 234 33.65 -26.60 17.05
C LEU A 234 33.00 -26.00 18.33
N PRO A 235 32.94 -24.67 18.50
CA PRO A 235 32.44 -24.03 19.72
C PRO A 235 30.91 -24.11 19.84
N GLY A 236 30.42 -24.46 21.03
CA GLY A 236 29.00 -24.54 21.37
C GLY A 236 28.33 -23.18 21.56
N LEU A 237 27.03 -23.13 21.26
CA LEU A 237 26.09 -22.12 21.75
C LEU A 237 25.37 -22.65 23.01
N PRO A 238 25.12 -21.82 24.04
CA PRO A 238 24.54 -22.28 25.30
C PRO A 238 23.02 -22.46 25.21
N SER A 239 22.56 -23.65 25.58
CA SER A 239 21.17 -23.97 25.88
C SER A 239 20.84 -23.61 27.34
N GLY A 240 19.90 -22.68 27.55
CA GLY A 240 19.26 -22.45 28.85
C GLY A 240 18.01 -23.34 29.02
N PRO A 241 17.64 -23.74 30.26
CA PRO A 241 16.66 -24.78 30.51
C PRO A 241 15.21 -24.28 30.45
N ILE A 242 14.33 -25.12 29.91
CA ILE A 242 12.87 -25.02 30.04
C ILE A 242 12.50 -25.86 31.27
N GLU A 243 12.12 -25.19 32.36
CA GLU A 243 11.35 -25.81 33.43
C GLU A 243 9.84 -25.74 33.13
N LYS A 244 9.12 -26.69 33.73
CA LYS A 244 7.72 -27.08 33.52
C LYS A 244 6.70 -26.01 33.87
#